data_AF-A0A510UE85-F1
#
_entry.id   AF-A0A510UE85-F1
#
_cell.length_a   1.000
_cell.length_b   1.000
_cell.length_c   1.000
_cell.angle_alpha   90.00
_cell.angle_beta   90.00
_cell.angle_gamma   90.00
#
_symmetry.space_group_name_H-M   'P 1'
#
loop_
_entity.id
_entity.type
_entity.pdbx_description
1 polymer ?
#
loop_
_entity_poly.entity_id
_entity_poly.type
_entity_poly.pdbx_seq_one_letter_code
_entity_poly.pdbx_strand_id
1 'polypeptide(L)'
;MFNKAIDNLLISISRLVAVDSAGVAIAEIDLREGGILIGGGNIGKTSILNAIRLFLLPEENFKDSAKKFGFSDKEGKFYTNDESFEHYFPSSTSFLILECDNYLGGPLPHCQILYRGNSDKLDYRRMFTSLRYEQIRHLFWDANAGEDGIGGRVDDLSPTKVQAFLKREDKHFKTLMRSAAIKDVIYANQLLNIDAMRFCLFPLSTTSDADVDAFRALVRLLFDMKTGSDTVRLAIANIIESQKKERKDELNFDIDAFIAHNESLTRREDLLKNIDNLRPEFEALSGSHQQLMKNRNAEDELMQYAMMVQNRIGNENQVLDLEKTQLELIEVKTRSANKNCSDITDKQKKLEGEKKVLFRQHKKLDEIVQKTQLLINQYDESDTIESIISGHRDHQSDEKKNSH
;
A
#
# COMPACT_ATOMS: atom_id res chain seq x y z
N MET A 1 40.56 -11.17 50.42
CA MET A 1 40.42 -11.14 48.95
C MET A 1 39.19 -11.96 48.50
N PHE A 2 38.04 -11.76 49.14
CA PHE A 2 36.80 -12.51 48.90
C PHE A 2 35.68 -11.49 48.68
N ASN A 3 35.36 -11.12 47.44
CA ASN A 3 34.16 -10.34 47.08
C ASN A 3 34.02 -10.15 45.56
N LYS A 4 34.18 -11.21 44.77
CA LYS A 4 33.96 -11.12 43.30
C LYS A 4 33.15 -12.26 42.67
N ALA A 5 32.68 -13.23 43.45
CA ALA A 5 32.05 -14.46 42.92
C ALA A 5 30.55 -14.60 43.22
N ILE A 6 29.93 -13.67 43.97
CA ILE A 6 28.51 -13.76 44.36
C ILE A 6 27.59 -12.96 43.41
N ASP A 7 28.14 -12.13 42.52
CA ASP A 7 27.35 -11.07 41.87
C ASP A 7 26.64 -11.46 40.56
N ASN A 8 26.94 -12.62 39.97
CA ASN A 8 26.35 -13.06 38.70
C ASN A 8 25.54 -14.34 38.87
N LEU A 9 24.25 -14.22 39.19
CA LEU A 9 23.31 -15.31 39.03
C LEU A 9 23.16 -15.58 37.52
N LEU A 10 23.67 -16.71 37.07
CA LEU A 10 23.46 -17.20 35.71
C LEU A 10 22.61 -18.47 35.80
N ILE A 11 21.52 -18.52 35.04
CA ILE A 11 20.67 -19.71 34.92
C ILE A 11 20.69 -20.09 33.45
N SER A 12 21.10 -21.32 33.15
CA SER A 12 21.13 -21.84 31.78
C SER A 12 20.36 -23.15 31.70
N ILE A 13 19.50 -23.28 30.69
CA ILE A 13 18.85 -24.54 30.35
C ILE A 13 19.84 -25.36 29.52
N SER A 14 20.17 -26.54 30.02
CA SER A 14 21.22 -27.40 29.48
C SER A 14 20.67 -28.51 28.58
N ARG A 15 19.63 -29.22 29.01
CA ARG A 15 19.08 -30.36 28.27
C ARG A 15 17.58 -30.48 28.47
N LEU A 16 16.86 -30.85 27.42
CA LEU A 16 15.46 -31.24 27.49
C LEU A 16 15.33 -32.69 27.06
N VAL A 17 14.67 -33.50 27.89
CA VAL A 17 14.43 -34.91 27.62
C VAL A 17 12.94 -35.20 27.69
N ALA A 18 12.44 -35.94 26.71
CA ALA A 18 11.09 -36.51 26.70
C ALA A 18 11.20 -38.03 26.68
N VAL A 19 10.45 -38.70 27.57
CA VAL A 19 10.36 -40.16 27.67
C VAL A 19 8.88 -40.50 27.59
N ASP A 20 8.47 -41.23 26.55
CA ASP A 20 7.07 -41.55 26.26
C ASP A 20 6.15 -40.32 26.37
N SER A 21 6.56 -39.22 25.73
CA SER A 21 5.94 -37.89 25.86
C SER A 21 6.04 -37.14 24.53
N ALA A 22 5.09 -36.24 24.26
CA ALA A 22 5.06 -35.39 23.07
C ALA A 22 5.11 -36.14 21.72
N GLY A 23 4.61 -37.38 21.69
CA GLY A 23 4.58 -38.25 20.51
C GLY A 23 5.91 -38.94 20.18
N VAL A 24 6.87 -38.98 21.12
CA VAL A 24 8.15 -39.67 20.96
C VAL A 24 8.42 -40.65 22.11
N ALA A 25 9.05 -41.78 21.79
CA ALA A 25 9.44 -42.79 22.79
C ALA A 25 10.58 -42.29 23.68
N ILE A 26 11.62 -41.72 23.07
CA ILE A 26 12.65 -40.96 23.74
C ILE A 26 13.15 -39.83 22.83
N ALA A 27 13.39 -38.66 23.39
CA ALA A 27 14.14 -37.60 22.74
C ALA A 27 15.01 -36.90 23.78
N GLU A 28 16.31 -36.81 23.50
CA GLU A 28 17.29 -36.07 24.30
C GLU A 28 17.82 -34.90 23.46
N ILE A 29 17.57 -33.66 23.88
CA ILE A 29 17.96 -32.46 23.15
C ILE A 29 18.93 -31.66 24.02
N ASP A 30 20.16 -31.51 23.55
CA ASP A 30 21.13 -30.61 24.16
C ASP A 30 20.84 -29.15 23.74
N LEU A 31 20.70 -28.27 24.73
CA LEU A 31 20.35 -26.87 24.56
C LEU A 31 21.52 -25.92 24.89
N ARG A 32 22.69 -26.45 25.29
CA ARG A 32 23.86 -25.65 25.72
C ARG A 32 24.50 -24.82 24.61
N GLU A 33 24.52 -25.33 23.38
CA GLU A 33 25.26 -24.74 22.25
C GLU A 33 24.37 -24.21 21.12
N GLY A 34 23.08 -23.93 21.40
CA GLY A 34 22.15 -23.50 20.35
C GLY A 34 21.83 -24.62 19.36
N GLY A 35 21.40 -25.78 19.86
CA GLY A 35 21.17 -26.97 19.03
C GLY A 35 20.03 -26.80 18.02
N ILE A 36 20.24 -27.06 16.73
CA ILE A 36 19.21 -26.97 15.68
C ILE A 36 18.30 -28.23 15.70
N LEU A 37 16.97 -28.05 15.83
CA LEU A 37 15.99 -29.13 15.76
C LEU A 37 15.67 -29.49 14.29
N ILE A 38 16.50 -30.32 13.68
CA ILE A 38 16.33 -30.82 12.30
C ILE A 38 15.58 -32.17 12.33
N GLY A 39 14.69 -32.38 11.37
CA GLY A 39 13.77 -33.53 11.31
C GLY A 39 12.66 -33.27 10.29
N GLY A 40 12.07 -34.31 9.71
CA GLY A 40 10.94 -34.18 8.79
C GLY A 40 9.74 -33.44 9.41
N GLY A 41 8.80 -33.02 8.57
CA GLY A 41 7.53 -32.47 9.05
C GLY A 41 6.78 -33.47 9.96
N ASN A 42 6.11 -32.97 11.00
CA ASN A 42 5.28 -33.73 11.94
C ASN A 42 5.98 -34.68 12.96
N ILE A 43 7.30 -34.59 13.18
CA ILE A 43 8.02 -35.41 14.18
C ILE A 43 8.02 -34.77 15.59
N GLY A 44 6.95 -34.09 16.00
CA GLY A 44 6.82 -33.58 17.38
C GLY A 44 7.75 -32.43 17.82
N LYS A 45 8.53 -31.81 16.92
CA LYS A 45 9.49 -30.73 17.28
C LYS A 45 8.88 -29.55 18.02
N THR A 46 7.78 -29.02 17.48
CA THR A 46 7.04 -27.91 18.09
C THR A 46 6.46 -28.30 19.43
N SER A 47 6.00 -29.56 19.56
CA SER A 47 5.52 -30.09 20.83
C SER A 47 6.63 -30.18 21.87
N ILE A 48 7.81 -30.67 21.52
CA ILE A 48 8.93 -30.74 22.47
C ILE A 48 9.36 -29.33 22.91
N LEU A 49 9.43 -28.35 22.01
CA LEU A 49 9.69 -26.96 22.41
C LEU A 49 8.58 -26.40 23.31
N ASN A 50 7.32 -26.64 22.97
CA ASN A 50 6.18 -26.21 23.77
C ASN A 50 6.15 -26.89 25.16
N ALA A 51 6.77 -28.06 25.33
CA ALA A 51 6.94 -28.70 26.64
C ALA A 51 7.72 -27.82 27.63
N ILE A 52 8.62 -26.93 27.16
CA ILE A 52 9.35 -25.98 28.01
C ILE A 52 8.38 -25.10 28.81
N ARG A 53 7.22 -24.74 28.23
CA ARG A 53 6.17 -23.96 28.91
C ARG A 53 5.69 -24.67 30.19
N LEU A 54 5.63 -26.00 30.20
CA LEU A 54 5.23 -26.79 31.37
C LEU A 54 6.23 -26.67 32.52
N PHE A 55 7.52 -26.50 32.24
CA PHE A 55 8.55 -26.32 33.27
C PHE A 55 8.55 -24.90 33.83
N LEU A 56 8.48 -23.90 32.95
CA LEU A 56 8.60 -22.49 33.31
C LEU A 56 7.38 -21.92 34.05
N LEU A 57 6.20 -22.49 33.85
CA LEU A 57 4.96 -21.99 34.47
C LEU A 57 4.60 -22.83 35.71
N PRO A 58 4.14 -22.24 36.82
CA PRO A 58 3.93 -22.93 38.09
C PRO A 58 2.57 -23.65 38.13
N GLU A 59 2.15 -24.23 37.01
CA GLU A 59 0.85 -24.90 36.89
C GLU A 59 0.94 -26.35 37.41
N GLU A 60 -0.20 -26.87 37.88
CA GLU A 60 -0.30 -28.22 38.46
C GLU A 60 -1.22 -29.17 37.68
N ASN A 61 -1.99 -28.64 36.71
CA ASN A 61 -2.91 -29.41 35.88
C ASN A 61 -3.20 -28.72 34.55
N PHE A 62 -3.85 -29.45 33.64
CA PHE A 62 -4.24 -28.99 32.31
C PHE A 62 -5.64 -28.38 32.25
N LYS A 63 -6.33 -28.17 33.38
CA LYS A 63 -7.60 -27.41 33.35
C LYS A 63 -7.35 -25.98 32.91
N ASP A 64 -8.14 -25.47 31.97
CA ASP A 64 -7.93 -24.17 31.33
C ASP A 64 -6.58 -24.06 30.60
N SER A 65 -6.13 -25.14 29.95
CA SER A 65 -4.84 -25.22 29.25
C SER A 65 -4.65 -24.10 28.21
N ALA A 66 -5.71 -23.67 27.53
CA ALA A 66 -5.68 -22.54 26.59
C ALA A 66 -5.27 -21.22 27.27
N LYS A 67 -5.68 -21.01 28.53
CA LYS A 67 -5.30 -19.82 29.30
C LYS A 67 -3.92 -19.98 29.95
N LYS A 68 -3.65 -21.16 30.51
CA LYS A 68 -2.42 -21.44 31.26
C LYS A 68 -1.20 -21.59 30.38
N PHE A 69 -1.31 -22.39 29.32
CA PHE A 69 -0.18 -22.76 28.46
C PHE A 69 -0.30 -22.18 27.06
N GLY A 70 -1.53 -22.00 26.55
CA GLY A 70 -1.77 -21.45 25.23
C GLY A 70 -1.31 -22.37 24.09
N PHE A 71 -1.46 -23.69 24.24
CA PHE A 71 -1.14 -24.62 23.16
C PHE A 71 -2.15 -24.49 22.03
N SER A 72 -1.67 -24.18 20.82
CA SER A 72 -2.49 -24.00 19.63
C SER A 72 -1.86 -24.68 18.42
N ASP A 73 -2.70 -24.97 17.43
CA ASP A 73 -2.27 -25.43 16.13
C ASP A 73 -1.75 -24.26 15.26
N LYS A 74 -1.35 -24.57 14.02
CA LYS A 74 -0.82 -23.58 13.07
C LYS A 74 -1.85 -22.52 12.65
N GLU A 75 -3.14 -22.83 12.79
CA GLU A 75 -4.27 -21.95 12.46
C GLU A 75 -4.67 -21.07 13.66
N GLY A 76 -4.07 -21.31 14.83
CA GLY A 76 -4.33 -20.56 16.06
C GLY A 76 -5.49 -21.12 16.88
N LYS A 77 -6.01 -22.30 16.53
CA LYS A 77 -7.04 -22.98 17.32
C LYS A 77 -6.39 -23.66 18.52
N PHE A 78 -6.89 -23.38 19.72
CA PHE A 78 -6.38 -24.00 20.95
C PHE A 78 -6.75 -25.49 21.02
N TYR A 79 -5.79 -26.30 21.45
CA TYR A 79 -6.03 -27.69 21.79
C TYR A 79 -6.88 -27.78 23.06
N THR A 80 -7.64 -28.86 23.19
CA THR A 80 -8.41 -29.14 24.41
C THR A 80 -7.50 -29.54 25.57
N ASN A 81 -8.05 -29.49 26.79
CA ASN A 81 -7.32 -29.86 28.00
C ASN A 81 -6.88 -31.34 27.95
N ASP A 82 -7.76 -32.23 27.51
CA ASP A 82 -7.49 -33.67 27.39
C ASP A 82 -6.47 -33.97 26.29
N GLU A 83 -6.62 -33.39 25.10
CA GLU A 83 -5.65 -33.55 24.01
C GLU A 83 -4.25 -33.11 24.45
N SER A 84 -4.15 -31.95 25.11
CA SER A 84 -2.88 -31.44 25.59
C SER A 84 -2.27 -32.34 26.66
N PHE A 85 -3.08 -32.82 27.61
CA PHE A 85 -2.63 -33.69 28.69
C PHE A 85 -2.13 -35.04 28.18
N GLU A 86 -2.93 -35.72 27.36
CA GLU A 86 -2.58 -37.02 26.78
C GLU A 86 -1.41 -36.92 25.80
N HIS A 87 -1.22 -35.76 25.14
CA HIS A 87 -0.07 -35.55 24.26
C HIS A 87 1.26 -35.51 25.02
N TYR A 88 1.30 -34.85 26.17
CA TYR A 88 2.54 -34.72 26.96
C TYR A 88 2.73 -35.85 27.98
N PHE A 89 1.65 -36.43 28.48
CA PHE A 89 1.68 -37.45 29.51
C PHE A 89 0.79 -38.65 29.16
N PRO A 90 0.96 -39.34 28.02
CA PRO A 90 0.06 -40.41 27.56
C PRO A 90 -0.04 -41.62 28.51
N SER A 91 0.95 -41.83 29.38
CA SER A 91 0.98 -42.99 30.28
C SER A 91 1.57 -42.66 31.66
N SER A 92 1.53 -43.62 32.57
CA SER A 92 2.20 -43.53 33.87
C SER A 92 3.73 -43.56 33.77
N THR A 93 4.27 -43.89 32.58
CA THR A 93 5.70 -43.91 32.29
C THR A 93 6.17 -42.71 31.47
N SER A 94 5.30 -41.73 31.28
CA SER A 94 5.63 -40.48 30.60
C SER A 94 6.37 -39.52 31.52
N PHE A 95 7.55 -39.08 31.09
CA PHE A 95 8.37 -38.11 31.81
C PHE A 95 8.88 -37.01 30.87
N LEU A 96 8.82 -35.79 31.35
CA LEU A 96 9.54 -34.66 30.76
C LEU A 96 10.61 -34.22 31.76
N ILE A 97 11.85 -34.05 31.32
CA ILE A 97 12.96 -33.69 32.19
C ILE A 97 13.69 -32.48 31.61
N LEU A 98 13.90 -31.47 32.44
CA LEU A 98 14.69 -30.28 32.11
C LEU A 98 15.92 -30.25 33.01
N GLU A 99 17.11 -30.33 32.41
CA GLU A 99 18.37 -30.10 33.09
C GLU A 99 18.74 -28.62 32.97
N CYS A 100 19.09 -28.00 34.10
CA CYS A 100 19.50 -26.61 34.20
C CYS A 100 20.78 -26.49 35.03
N ASP A 101 21.54 -25.44 34.80
CA ASP A 101 22.72 -25.06 35.59
C ASP A 101 22.51 -23.66 36.16
N ASN A 102 22.47 -23.56 37.50
CA ASN A 102 22.43 -22.30 38.22
C ASN A 102 23.83 -21.95 38.72
N TYR A 103 24.25 -20.69 38.63
CA TYR A 103 25.57 -20.25 39.06
C TYR A 103 25.42 -19.27 40.23
N LEU A 104 25.77 -19.73 41.43
CA LEU A 104 25.75 -18.95 42.67
C LEU A 104 27.01 -19.30 43.48
N GLY A 105 28.14 -18.68 43.13
CA GLY A 105 29.46 -19.03 43.68
C GLY A 105 30.05 -20.34 43.14
N GLY A 106 29.37 -21.00 42.20
CA GLY A 106 29.78 -22.24 41.51
C GLY A 106 28.60 -22.86 40.74
N PRO A 107 28.84 -23.85 39.85
CA PRO A 107 27.77 -24.52 39.11
C PRO A 107 26.93 -25.40 40.04
N LEU A 108 25.63 -25.16 40.03
CA LEU A 108 24.61 -25.91 40.75
C LEU A 108 23.68 -26.56 39.71
N PRO A 109 24.07 -27.74 39.20
CA PRO A 109 23.19 -28.47 38.30
C PRO A 109 21.94 -28.91 39.03
N HIS A 110 20.83 -28.95 38.30
CA HIS A 110 19.62 -29.59 38.75
C HIS A 110 18.78 -30.11 37.59
N CYS A 111 17.93 -31.07 37.89
CA CYS A 111 16.87 -31.53 37.00
C CYS A 111 15.50 -31.24 37.62
N GLN A 112 14.60 -30.68 36.82
CA GLN A 112 13.17 -30.70 37.07
C GLN A 112 12.54 -31.82 36.24
N ILE A 113 11.79 -32.71 36.89
CA ILE A 113 11.17 -33.89 36.27
C ILE A 113 9.67 -33.77 36.43
N LEU A 114 8.94 -33.71 35.31
CA LEU A 114 7.49 -33.73 35.27
C LEU A 114 7.01 -35.14 34.96
N TYR A 115 5.95 -35.56 35.64
CA TYR A 115 5.36 -36.88 35.45
C TYR A 115 3.85 -36.86 35.64
N ARG A 116 3.16 -37.83 35.03
CA ARG A 116 1.71 -37.98 35.10
C ARG A 116 1.25 -38.20 36.54
N GLY A 117 0.22 -37.47 36.96
CA GLY A 117 -0.46 -37.72 38.23
C GLY A 117 -1.84 -38.35 38.02
N ASN A 118 -2.90 -37.77 38.57
CA ASN A 118 -4.27 -38.26 38.44
C ASN A 118 -4.91 -37.80 37.13
N SER A 119 -5.29 -38.78 36.30
CA SER A 119 -5.96 -38.58 35.01
C SER A 119 -7.27 -37.80 35.12
N ASP A 120 -8.12 -38.11 36.10
CA ASP A 120 -9.44 -37.45 36.27
C ASP A 120 -9.30 -35.95 36.59
N LYS A 121 -8.14 -35.57 37.13
CA LYS A 121 -7.82 -34.18 37.46
C LYS A 121 -6.98 -33.50 36.40
N LEU A 122 -6.58 -34.23 35.35
CA LEU A 122 -5.59 -33.82 34.36
C LEU A 122 -4.33 -33.24 35.02
N ASP A 123 -3.93 -33.84 36.15
CA ASP A 123 -2.86 -33.33 37.00
C ASP A 123 -1.50 -33.95 36.66
N TYR A 124 -0.47 -33.15 36.85
CA TYR A 124 0.92 -33.57 36.70
C TYR A 124 1.73 -33.04 37.88
N ARG A 125 2.84 -33.71 38.17
CA ARG A 125 3.63 -33.48 39.38
C ARG A 125 5.09 -33.24 39.05
N ARG A 126 5.82 -32.66 40.01
CA ARG A 126 7.21 -32.24 39.81
C ARG A 126 8.13 -32.86 40.84
N MET A 127 9.22 -33.43 40.36
CA MET A 127 10.37 -33.78 41.18
C MET A 127 11.53 -32.85 40.84
N PHE A 128 12.29 -32.47 41.85
CA PHE A 128 13.50 -31.67 41.72
C PHE A 128 14.65 -32.45 42.32
N THR A 129 15.77 -32.49 41.61
CA THR A 129 16.99 -33.13 42.06
C THR A 129 18.21 -32.30 41.67
N SER A 130 19.27 -32.33 42.48
CA SER A 130 20.57 -31.74 42.17
C SER A 130 21.45 -32.63 41.28
N LEU A 131 20.97 -33.82 40.93
CA LEU A 131 21.65 -34.72 39.99
C LEU A 131 21.45 -34.23 38.55
N ARG A 132 22.48 -34.41 37.72
CA ARG A 132 22.41 -34.20 36.27
C ARG A 132 21.64 -35.34 35.60
N TYR A 133 21.09 -35.07 34.41
CA TYR A 133 20.36 -36.08 33.67
C TYR A 133 21.18 -37.34 33.42
N GLU A 134 22.47 -37.21 33.09
CA GLU A 134 23.38 -38.34 32.87
C GLU A 134 23.43 -39.31 34.06
N GLN A 135 23.34 -38.79 35.29
CA GLN A 135 23.39 -39.60 36.51
C GLN A 135 22.09 -40.37 36.75
N ILE A 136 20.99 -39.94 36.15
CA ILE A 136 19.65 -40.53 36.32
C ILE A 136 19.10 -41.16 35.04
N ARG A 137 19.84 -41.07 33.93
CA ARG A 137 19.45 -41.55 32.59
C ARG A 137 19.04 -43.03 32.60
N HIS A 138 19.83 -43.86 33.30
CA HIS A 138 19.61 -45.29 33.47
C HIS A 138 18.28 -45.66 34.15
N LEU A 139 17.61 -44.70 34.81
CA LEU A 139 16.28 -44.94 35.38
C LEU A 139 15.19 -44.95 34.31
N PHE A 140 15.40 -44.22 33.21
CA PHE A 140 14.41 -43.98 32.18
C PHE A 140 14.67 -44.79 30.91
N TRP A 141 15.94 -44.95 30.55
CA TRP A 141 16.37 -45.61 29.32
C TRP A 141 17.53 -46.57 29.58
N ASP A 142 17.39 -47.80 29.10
CA ASP A 142 18.46 -48.78 29.05
C ASP A 142 19.02 -48.84 27.63
N ALA A 143 20.26 -48.40 27.46
CA ALA A 143 20.95 -48.43 26.17
C ALA A 143 21.23 -49.86 25.66
N ASN A 144 21.18 -50.88 26.53
CA ASN A 144 21.43 -52.27 26.17
C ASN A 144 20.15 -53.07 25.93
N ALA A 145 18.97 -52.45 26.08
CA ALA A 145 17.71 -53.12 25.83
C ALA A 145 17.41 -53.18 24.31
N GLY A 146 17.00 -54.36 23.83
CA GLY A 146 16.67 -54.59 22.42
C GLY A 146 17.82 -55.17 21.59
N GLU A 147 17.47 -55.93 20.54
CA GLU A 147 18.43 -56.58 19.63
C GLU A 147 18.96 -55.62 18.55
N ASP A 148 18.34 -54.44 18.39
CA ASP A 148 18.64 -53.43 17.37
C ASP A 148 19.73 -52.42 17.81
N GLY A 149 20.15 -52.46 19.07
CA GLY A 149 21.19 -51.60 19.64
C GLY A 149 20.76 -50.14 19.86
N ILE A 150 19.46 -49.84 19.76
CA ILE A 150 18.91 -48.48 19.98
C ILE A 150 18.65 -48.24 21.48
N GLY A 151 18.50 -49.31 22.25
CA GLY A 151 18.07 -49.24 23.64
C GLY A 151 16.55 -49.22 23.75
N GLY A 152 16.06 -49.31 24.98
CA GLY A 152 14.64 -49.35 25.29
C GLY A 152 14.32 -48.70 26.62
N ARG A 153 13.03 -48.41 26.83
CA ARG A 153 12.51 -47.98 28.13
C ARG A 153 12.76 -49.09 29.15
N VAL A 154 13.19 -48.72 30.36
CA VAL A 154 13.34 -49.67 31.47
C VAL A 154 11.97 -50.30 31.81
N ASP A 155 11.90 -51.63 31.91
CA ASP A 155 10.64 -52.38 32.02
C ASP A 155 9.79 -52.02 33.24
N ASP A 156 10.42 -51.69 34.36
CA ASP A 156 9.77 -51.33 35.63
C ASP A 156 9.80 -49.81 35.91
N LEU A 157 9.94 -48.99 34.86
CA LEU A 157 9.90 -47.54 34.96
C LEU A 157 8.57 -47.10 35.61
N SER A 158 8.69 -46.42 36.75
CA SER A 158 7.54 -45.83 37.45
C SER A 158 7.96 -44.59 38.24
N PRO A 159 7.04 -43.64 38.47
CA PRO A 159 7.34 -42.46 39.28
C PRO A 159 7.80 -42.83 40.71
N THR A 160 7.25 -43.89 41.29
CA THR A 160 7.63 -44.37 42.62
C THR A 160 9.07 -44.86 42.66
N LYS A 161 9.52 -45.60 41.63
CA LYS A 161 10.91 -46.08 41.52
C LYS A 161 11.89 -44.91 41.36
N VAL A 162 11.57 -43.98 40.47
CA VAL A 162 12.38 -42.76 40.26
C VAL A 162 12.47 -41.96 41.56
N GLN A 163 11.34 -41.71 42.22
CA GLN A 163 11.30 -40.97 43.48
C GLN A 163 12.10 -41.66 44.59
N ALA A 164 12.04 -42.99 44.70
CA ALA A 164 12.78 -43.74 45.71
C ALA A 164 14.29 -43.66 45.48
N PHE A 165 14.73 -43.75 44.22
CA PHE A 165 16.14 -43.58 43.86
C PHE A 165 16.62 -42.16 44.20
N LEU A 166 15.90 -41.13 43.74
CA LEU A 166 16.31 -39.74 43.95
C LEU A 166 16.35 -39.35 45.44
N LYS A 167 15.38 -39.82 46.24
CA LYS A 167 15.39 -39.61 47.70
C LYS A 167 16.62 -40.21 48.39
N ARG A 168 17.16 -41.30 47.85
CA ARG A 168 18.31 -42.00 48.43
C ARG A 168 19.63 -41.36 48.02
N GLU A 169 19.77 -41.01 46.74
CA GLU A 169 21.03 -40.49 46.18
C GLU A 169 21.20 -38.97 46.32
N ASP A 170 20.10 -38.21 46.42
CA ASP A 170 20.14 -36.75 46.46
C ASP A 170 19.53 -36.17 47.74
N LYS A 171 20.40 -35.59 48.57
CA LYS A 171 20.00 -34.90 49.81
C LYS A 171 19.10 -33.68 49.58
N HIS A 172 19.13 -33.09 48.38
CA HIS A 172 18.36 -31.90 48.02
C HIS A 172 17.05 -32.23 47.32
N PHE A 173 16.71 -33.52 47.18
CA PHE A 173 15.51 -33.96 46.49
C PHE A 173 14.24 -33.32 47.06
N LYS A 174 13.37 -32.81 46.19
CA LYS A 174 12.05 -32.26 46.56
C LYS A 174 10.97 -32.76 45.60
N THR A 175 9.77 -32.99 46.13
CA THR A 175 8.57 -33.24 45.31
C THR A 175 7.57 -32.12 45.59
N LEU A 176 7.10 -31.45 44.53
CA LEU A 176 6.12 -30.36 44.63
C LEU A 176 4.89 -30.70 43.80
N MET A 177 3.72 -30.38 44.36
CA MET A 177 2.42 -30.62 43.73
C MET A 177 1.56 -29.37 43.66
N ARG A 178 1.71 -28.44 44.60
CA ARG A 178 0.87 -27.24 44.68
C ARG A 178 1.52 -26.08 43.94
N SER A 179 0.74 -25.36 43.14
CA SER A 179 1.19 -24.20 42.38
C SER A 179 1.98 -23.18 43.21
N ALA A 180 1.50 -22.81 44.42
CA ALA A 180 2.19 -21.86 45.29
C ALA A 180 3.61 -22.31 45.68
N ALA A 181 3.77 -23.59 46.05
CA ALA A 181 5.09 -24.12 46.40
C ALA A 181 6.02 -24.23 45.18
N ILE A 182 5.45 -24.51 43.99
CA ILE A 182 6.22 -24.51 42.74
C ILE A 182 6.72 -23.10 42.44
N LYS A 183 5.83 -22.10 42.53
CA LYS A 183 6.11 -20.68 42.32
C LYS A 183 7.25 -20.18 43.20
N ASP A 184 7.23 -20.50 44.49
CA ASP A 184 8.27 -20.11 45.44
C ASP A 184 9.64 -20.72 45.12
N VAL A 185 9.67 -21.88 44.47
CA VAL A 185 10.91 -22.59 44.13
C VAL A 185 11.45 -22.18 42.77
N ILE A 186 10.62 -22.13 41.73
CA ILE A 186 11.08 -21.81 40.37
C ILE A 186 11.32 -20.31 40.16
N TYR A 187 10.71 -19.45 40.99
CA TYR A 187 10.88 -17.99 40.95
C TYR A 187 11.55 -17.39 42.18
N ALA A 188 12.27 -18.22 42.95
CA ALA A 188 12.98 -17.76 44.13
C ALA A 188 13.92 -16.59 43.81
N ASN A 189 13.94 -15.60 44.71
CA ASN A 189 14.82 -14.43 44.61
C ASN A 189 15.52 -14.15 45.95
N GLN A 190 16.21 -15.17 46.46
CA GLN A 190 17.00 -15.11 47.69
C GLN A 190 18.46 -15.38 47.35
N LEU A 191 19.13 -14.41 46.72
CA LEU A 191 20.51 -14.56 46.21
C LEU A 191 21.53 -15.01 47.27
N LEU A 192 21.28 -14.72 48.56
CA LEU A 192 22.14 -15.14 49.67
C LEU A 192 21.86 -16.58 50.17
N ASN A 193 20.79 -17.21 49.69
CA ASN A 193 20.36 -18.55 50.11
C ASN A 193 20.49 -19.54 48.94
N ILE A 194 21.62 -20.25 48.92
CA ILE A 194 21.95 -21.24 47.88
C ILE A 194 20.88 -22.32 47.75
N ASP A 195 20.32 -22.80 48.86
CA ASP A 195 19.33 -23.89 48.84
C ASP A 195 17.94 -23.43 48.39
N ALA A 196 17.58 -22.15 48.61
CA ALA A 196 16.37 -21.57 48.05
C ALA A 196 16.48 -21.35 46.53
N MET A 197 17.66 -20.94 46.06
CA MET A 197 17.92 -20.65 44.65
C MET A 197 18.30 -21.87 43.81
N ARG A 198 18.56 -23.03 44.44
CA ARG A 198 19.08 -24.24 43.78
C ARG A 198 18.26 -24.70 42.58
N PHE A 199 16.94 -24.62 42.70
CA PHE A 199 15.99 -25.06 41.67
C PHE A 199 15.28 -23.87 41.00
N CYS A 200 15.80 -22.66 41.18
CA CYS A 200 15.26 -21.47 40.54
C CYS A 200 15.49 -21.55 39.03
N LEU A 201 14.44 -21.24 38.26
CA LEU A 201 14.52 -21.14 36.80
C LEU A 201 14.50 -19.68 36.35
N PHE A 202 13.76 -18.83 37.06
CA PHE A 202 13.62 -17.43 36.69
C PHE A 202 13.36 -16.55 37.93
N PRO A 203 14.36 -15.86 38.49
CA PRO A 203 14.17 -15.06 39.70
C PRO A 203 13.22 -13.89 39.41
N LEU A 204 12.12 -13.79 40.16
CA LEU A 204 11.21 -12.64 40.09
C LEU A 204 11.45 -11.72 41.28
N SER A 205 11.38 -10.40 41.06
CA SER A 205 11.44 -9.39 42.14
C SER A 205 10.38 -9.66 43.21
N THR A 206 9.16 -9.98 42.75
CA THR A 206 8.01 -10.36 43.55
C THR A 206 7.36 -11.61 43.00
N THR A 207 6.92 -12.49 43.89
CA THR A 207 6.09 -13.65 43.55
C THR A 207 4.61 -13.27 43.64
N SER A 208 4.22 -12.09 43.14
CA SER A 208 2.80 -11.72 43.05
C SER A 208 2.13 -12.49 41.91
N ASP A 209 0.80 -12.58 41.90
CA ASP A 209 0.10 -13.24 40.78
C ASP A 209 0.17 -12.40 39.49
N ALA A 210 0.27 -11.08 39.61
CA ALA A 210 0.46 -10.19 38.47
C ALA A 210 1.78 -10.43 37.73
N ASP A 211 2.88 -10.61 38.47
CA ASP A 211 4.21 -10.86 37.88
C ASP A 211 4.26 -12.23 37.18
N VAL A 212 3.59 -13.23 37.75
CA VAL A 212 3.48 -14.56 37.14
C VAL A 212 2.60 -14.51 35.90
N ASP A 213 1.50 -13.76 35.93
CA ASP A 213 0.63 -13.57 34.78
C ASP A 213 1.36 -12.86 33.63
N ALA A 214 2.17 -11.85 33.95
CA ALA A 214 3.00 -11.16 32.99
C ALA A 214 4.12 -12.05 32.42
N PHE A 215 4.80 -12.80 33.28
CA PHE A 215 5.77 -13.80 32.83
C PHE A 215 5.11 -14.85 31.95
N ARG A 216 3.89 -15.30 32.27
CA ARG A 216 3.11 -16.20 31.43
C ARG A 216 2.81 -15.58 30.07
N ALA A 217 2.41 -14.31 30.02
CA ALA A 217 2.18 -13.60 28.76
C ALA A 217 3.46 -13.51 27.92
N LEU A 218 4.60 -13.21 28.56
CA LEU A 218 5.91 -13.19 27.91
C LEU A 218 6.26 -14.56 27.35
N VAL A 219 6.14 -15.64 28.14
CA VAL A 219 6.37 -17.01 27.67
C VAL A 219 5.45 -17.36 26.50
N ARG A 220 4.16 -16.99 26.56
CA ARG A 220 3.25 -17.23 25.42
C ARG A 220 3.73 -16.50 24.17
N LEU A 221 4.05 -15.22 24.29
CA LEU A 221 4.55 -14.42 23.17
C LEU A 221 5.82 -15.02 22.56
N LEU A 222 6.79 -15.40 23.39
CA LEU A 222 8.04 -16.03 22.94
C LEU A 222 7.79 -17.26 22.07
N PHE A 223 6.82 -18.09 22.43
CA PHE A 223 6.56 -19.34 21.73
C PHE A 223 5.44 -19.24 20.67
N ASP A 224 4.69 -18.13 20.62
CA ASP A 224 3.65 -17.86 19.60
C ASP A 224 4.19 -17.06 18.40
N MET A 225 5.39 -16.45 18.50
CA MET A 225 6.04 -15.82 17.35
C MET A 225 6.20 -16.87 16.23
N LYS A 226 5.48 -16.68 15.13
CA LYS A 226 5.54 -17.49 13.89
C LYS A 226 6.90 -17.41 13.16
N THR A 227 7.93 -16.87 13.82
CA THR A 227 9.30 -16.82 13.34
C THR A 227 10.05 -17.99 13.98
N GLY A 228 10.90 -18.68 13.22
CA GLY A 228 11.40 -20.02 13.55
C GLY A 228 12.07 -20.15 14.93
N SER A 229 12.36 -21.39 15.32
CA SER A 229 12.97 -21.75 16.62
C SER A 229 14.14 -20.87 17.09
N ASP A 230 14.83 -20.21 16.16
CA ASP A 230 15.97 -19.34 16.44
C ASP A 230 15.57 -18.00 17.07
N THR A 231 14.41 -17.42 16.78
CA THR A 231 13.95 -16.18 17.46
C THR A 231 13.53 -16.46 18.90
N VAL A 232 12.85 -17.58 19.16
CA VAL A 232 12.50 -18.04 20.50
C VAL A 232 13.77 -18.31 21.32
N ARG A 233 14.76 -18.98 20.72
CA ARG A 233 16.07 -19.24 21.35
C ARG A 233 16.85 -17.98 21.62
N LEU A 234 16.96 -17.09 20.63
CA LEU A 234 17.66 -15.80 20.78
C LEU A 234 16.96 -14.93 21.83
N ALA A 235 15.63 -14.98 21.93
CA ALA A 235 14.90 -14.23 22.94
C ALA A 235 15.04 -14.84 24.35
N ILE A 236 15.00 -16.16 24.49
CA ILE A 236 15.31 -16.85 25.76
C ILE A 236 16.77 -16.56 26.17
N ALA A 237 17.72 -16.69 25.24
CA ALA A 237 19.13 -16.37 25.45
C ALA A 237 19.32 -14.89 25.79
N ASN A 238 18.62 -13.96 25.13
CA ASN A 238 18.67 -12.53 25.41
C ASN A 238 18.01 -12.16 26.75
N ILE A 239 16.95 -12.85 27.19
CA ILE A 239 16.38 -12.64 28.53
C ILE A 239 17.39 -13.08 29.59
N ILE A 240 18.06 -14.21 29.35
CA ILE A 240 19.14 -14.74 30.21
C ILE A 240 20.40 -13.84 30.14
N GLU A 241 20.70 -13.24 28.98
CA GLU A 241 21.91 -12.43 28.71
C GLU A 241 21.72 -10.93 28.98
N SER A 242 20.49 -10.41 28.99
CA SER A 242 20.17 -9.05 29.45
C SER A 242 20.48 -8.87 30.94
N GLN A 243 20.36 -9.94 31.73
CA GLN A 243 20.81 -9.99 33.14
C GLN A 243 22.36 -9.91 33.28
N LYS A 244 23.11 -9.99 32.19
CA LYS A 244 24.59 -10.02 32.13
C LYS A 244 25.19 -8.60 32.01
N LYS A 245 24.39 -7.57 31.70
CA LYS A 245 24.85 -6.17 31.63
C LYS A 245 24.58 -5.44 32.95
N GLU A 246 25.68 -5.18 33.66
CA GLU A 246 25.90 -4.26 34.78
C GLU A 246 24.66 -3.69 35.52
N ARG A 247 24.50 -4.17 36.76
CA ARG A 247 23.67 -3.56 37.82
C ARG A 247 24.21 -2.18 38.20
N LYS A 248 23.91 -1.16 37.40
CA LYS A 248 23.82 0.23 37.88
C LYS A 248 22.47 0.88 37.64
N ASP A 249 21.63 0.25 36.83
CA ASP A 249 20.20 0.47 36.87
C ASP A 249 19.59 -0.76 37.54
N GLU A 250 18.76 -0.53 38.56
CA GLU A 250 17.80 -1.52 38.99
C GLU A 250 17.16 -2.11 37.73
N LEU A 251 17.42 -3.40 37.47
CA LEU A 251 16.81 -4.17 36.40
C LEU A 251 15.33 -4.39 36.74
N ASN A 252 14.58 -3.28 36.81
CA ASN A 252 13.19 -3.23 36.37
C ASN A 252 13.23 -3.56 34.89
N PHE A 253 13.21 -4.84 34.56
CA PHE A 253 12.56 -5.24 33.33
C PHE A 253 11.12 -4.76 33.49
N ASP A 254 10.85 -3.55 33.00
CA ASP A 254 9.58 -2.89 33.17
C ASP A 254 8.57 -3.64 32.30
N ILE A 255 8.00 -4.67 32.93
CA ILE A 255 6.96 -5.53 32.38
C ILE A 255 5.82 -4.65 31.87
N ASP A 256 5.53 -3.54 32.55
CA ASP A 256 4.51 -2.58 32.13
C ASP A 256 4.95 -1.83 30.86
N ALA A 257 6.22 -1.43 30.74
CA ALA A 257 6.74 -0.84 29.50
C ALA A 257 6.73 -1.83 28.32
N PHE A 258 7.02 -3.11 28.57
CA PHE A 258 6.98 -4.15 27.53
C PHE A 258 5.54 -4.48 27.13
N ILE A 259 4.62 -4.60 28.10
CA ILE A 259 3.17 -4.78 27.86
C ILE A 259 2.63 -3.55 27.12
N ALA A 260 2.98 -2.34 27.52
CA ALA A 260 2.56 -1.11 26.86
C ALA A 260 3.10 -1.01 25.43
N HIS A 261 4.35 -1.41 25.20
CA HIS A 261 4.92 -1.47 23.86
C HIS A 261 4.20 -2.53 23.01
N ASN A 262 3.86 -3.68 23.57
CA ASN A 262 3.12 -4.73 22.88
C ASN A 262 1.67 -4.33 22.57
N GLU A 263 0.97 -3.70 23.52
CA GLU A 263 -0.35 -3.10 23.27
C GLU A 263 -0.27 -2.03 22.17
N SER A 264 0.79 -1.22 22.16
CA SER A 264 1.04 -0.24 21.12
C SER A 264 1.23 -0.91 19.75
N LEU A 265 1.98 -2.01 19.70
CA LEU A 265 2.19 -2.80 18.49
C LEU A 265 0.90 -3.45 18.00
N THR A 266 0.09 -4.05 18.87
CA THR A 266 -1.22 -4.62 18.53
C THR A 266 -2.16 -3.55 18.00
N ARG A 267 -2.26 -2.40 18.68
CA ARG A 267 -3.05 -1.26 18.20
C ARG A 267 -2.56 -0.78 16.83
N ARG A 268 -1.25 -0.80 16.59
CA ARG A 268 -0.65 -0.40 15.31
C ARG A 268 -0.94 -1.43 14.21
N GLU A 269 -0.94 -2.72 14.53
CA GLU A 269 -1.35 -3.78 13.62
C GLU A 269 -2.82 -3.65 13.23
N ASP A 270 -3.71 -3.39 14.19
CA ASP A 270 -5.13 -3.16 13.94
C ASP A 270 -5.37 -1.90 13.09
N LEU A 271 -4.60 -0.83 13.35
CA LEU A 271 -4.65 0.39 12.55
C LEU A 271 -4.18 0.13 11.11
N LEU A 272 -3.11 -0.64 10.93
CA LEU A 272 -2.63 -1.04 9.60
C LEU A 272 -3.64 -1.93 8.87
N LYS A 273 -4.29 -2.88 9.55
CA LYS A 273 -5.38 -3.68 8.98
C LYS A 273 -6.56 -2.80 8.55
N ASN A 274 -6.94 -1.83 9.37
CA ASN A 274 -7.99 -0.87 9.00
C ASN A 274 -7.61 0.00 7.80
N ILE A 275 -6.36 0.45 7.71
CA ILE A 275 -5.85 1.18 6.54
C ILE A 275 -5.91 0.28 5.29
N ASP A 276 -5.48 -0.97 5.40
CA ASP A 276 -5.47 -1.90 4.27
C ASP A 276 -6.91 -2.27 3.84
N ASN A 277 -7.85 -2.36 4.80
CA ASN A 277 -9.27 -2.54 4.52
C ASN A 277 -9.92 -1.33 3.82
N LEU A 278 -9.44 -0.11 4.09
CA LEU A 278 -9.94 1.14 3.48
C LEU A 278 -9.24 1.48 2.15
N ARG A 279 -8.13 0.82 1.83
CA ARG A 279 -7.40 1.01 0.57
C ARG A 279 -8.28 0.85 -0.68
N PRO A 280 -9.16 -0.16 -0.81
CA PRO A 280 -10.02 -0.32 -1.99
C PRO A 280 -10.98 0.87 -2.19
N GLU A 281 -11.55 1.39 -1.10
CA GLU A 281 -12.44 2.56 -1.15
C GLU A 281 -11.69 3.83 -1.55
N PHE A 282 -10.47 4.02 -1.01
CA PHE A 282 -9.61 5.14 -1.39
C PHE A 282 -9.18 5.07 -2.85
N GLU A 283 -8.81 3.89 -3.35
CA GLU A 283 -8.44 3.70 -4.76
C GLU A 283 -9.62 4.00 -5.70
N ALA A 284 -10.84 3.56 -5.33
CA ALA A 284 -12.06 3.89 -6.08
C ALA A 284 -12.33 5.40 -6.10
N LEU A 285 -12.20 6.08 -4.94
CA LEU A 285 -12.38 7.53 -4.84
C LEU A 285 -11.30 8.29 -5.62
N SER A 286 -10.04 7.86 -5.54
CA SER A 286 -8.92 8.45 -6.27
C SER A 286 -9.12 8.34 -7.79
N GLY A 287 -9.57 7.17 -8.26
CA GLY A 287 -9.94 6.96 -9.66
C GLY A 287 -11.07 7.90 -10.11
N SER A 288 -12.14 8.01 -9.32
CA SER A 288 -13.24 8.93 -9.59
C SER A 288 -12.78 10.40 -9.64
N HIS A 289 -11.92 10.81 -8.70
CA HIS A 289 -11.38 12.16 -8.68
C HIS A 289 -10.50 12.46 -9.91
N GLN A 290 -9.61 11.53 -10.30
CA GLN A 290 -8.81 11.68 -11.51
C GLN A 290 -9.69 11.83 -12.76
N GLN A 291 -10.79 11.07 -12.82
CA GLN A 291 -11.73 11.17 -13.94
C GLN A 291 -12.48 12.50 -13.96
N LEU A 292 -12.88 13.02 -12.80
CA LEU A 292 -13.48 14.34 -12.67
C LEU A 292 -12.49 15.44 -13.11
N MET A 293 -11.23 15.36 -12.69
CA MET A 293 -10.20 16.32 -13.11
C MET A 293 -9.96 16.29 -14.63
N LYS A 294 -9.95 15.10 -15.26
CA LYS A 294 -9.87 14.98 -16.72
C LYS A 294 -11.07 15.64 -17.41
N ASN A 295 -12.28 15.42 -16.90
CA ASN A 295 -13.48 16.02 -17.46
C ASN A 295 -13.46 17.55 -17.32
N ARG A 296 -13.03 18.07 -16.17
CA ARG A 296 -12.89 19.52 -15.95
C ARG A 296 -11.89 20.15 -16.89
N ASN A 297 -10.74 19.51 -17.10
CA ASN A 297 -9.76 19.99 -18.08
C ASN A 297 -10.33 19.99 -19.51
N ALA A 298 -11.12 18.97 -19.87
CA ALA A 298 -11.78 18.91 -21.16
C ALA A 298 -12.86 19.99 -21.33
N GLU A 299 -13.59 20.35 -20.25
CA GLU A 299 -14.51 21.50 -20.25
C GLU A 299 -13.78 22.83 -20.46
N ASP A 300 -12.64 23.03 -19.78
CA ASP A 300 -11.82 24.24 -19.94
C ASP A 300 -11.27 24.35 -21.37
N GLU A 301 -10.79 23.25 -21.97
CA GLU A 301 -10.36 23.19 -23.37
C GLU A 301 -11.51 23.51 -24.35
N LEU A 302 -12.70 22.95 -24.11
CA LEU A 302 -13.90 23.25 -24.90
C LEU A 302 -14.31 24.72 -24.79
N MET A 303 -14.22 25.30 -23.60
CA MET A 303 -14.52 26.71 -23.39
C MET A 303 -13.53 27.63 -24.11
N GLN A 304 -12.24 27.31 -24.06
CA GLN A 304 -11.21 28.03 -24.83
C GLN A 304 -11.45 27.93 -26.33
N TYR A 305 -11.78 26.72 -26.82
CA TYR A 305 -12.13 26.51 -28.23
C TYR A 305 -13.35 27.33 -28.63
N ALA A 306 -14.42 27.33 -27.83
CA ALA A 306 -15.62 28.11 -28.07
C ALA A 306 -15.33 29.62 -28.14
N MET A 307 -14.52 30.15 -27.21
CA MET A 307 -14.08 31.55 -27.24
C MET A 307 -13.26 31.88 -28.50
N MET A 308 -12.36 30.98 -28.91
CA MET A 308 -11.57 31.17 -30.14
C MET A 308 -12.46 31.19 -31.39
N VAL A 309 -13.42 30.27 -31.50
CA VAL A 309 -14.39 30.23 -32.60
C VAL A 309 -15.24 31.49 -32.61
N GLN A 310 -15.72 31.94 -31.46
CA GLN A 310 -16.54 33.15 -31.36
C GLN A 310 -15.76 34.41 -31.76
N ASN A 311 -14.49 34.52 -31.35
CA ASN A 311 -13.61 35.60 -31.81
C ASN A 311 -13.37 35.53 -33.32
N ARG A 312 -13.17 34.34 -33.88
CA ARG A 312 -12.99 34.16 -35.32
C ARG A 312 -14.22 34.56 -36.11
N ILE A 313 -15.41 34.15 -35.67
CA ILE A 313 -16.70 34.56 -36.24
C ILE A 313 -16.85 36.08 -36.15
N GLY A 314 -16.50 36.69 -35.01
CA GLY A 314 -16.52 38.14 -34.84
C GLY A 314 -15.63 38.87 -35.85
N ASN A 315 -14.40 38.38 -36.05
CA ASN A 315 -13.47 38.93 -37.02
C ASN A 315 -13.96 38.75 -38.47
N GLU A 316 -14.46 37.56 -38.82
CA GLU A 316 -15.01 37.28 -40.16
C GLU A 316 -16.23 38.17 -40.43
N ASN A 317 -17.10 38.39 -39.44
CA ASN A 317 -18.23 39.31 -39.58
C ASN A 317 -17.78 40.76 -39.77
N GLN A 318 -16.73 41.22 -39.07
CA GLN A 318 -16.17 42.56 -39.30
C GLN A 318 -15.59 42.71 -40.71
N VAL A 319 -14.88 41.68 -41.21
CA VAL A 319 -14.36 41.66 -42.58
C VAL A 319 -15.53 41.69 -43.58
N LEU A 320 -16.57 40.89 -43.37
CA LEU A 320 -17.77 40.89 -44.20
C LEU A 320 -18.49 42.25 -44.19
N ASP A 321 -18.59 42.92 -43.05
CA ASP A 321 -19.18 44.25 -42.96
C ASP A 321 -18.34 45.30 -43.72
N LEU A 322 -17.01 45.21 -43.65
CA LEU A 322 -16.11 46.05 -44.44
C LEU A 322 -16.27 45.80 -45.94
N GLU A 323 -16.30 44.53 -46.37
CA GLU A 323 -16.53 44.15 -47.77
C GLU A 323 -17.89 44.63 -48.27
N LYS A 324 -18.94 44.48 -47.44
CA LYS A 324 -20.28 44.97 -47.76
C LYS A 324 -20.29 46.49 -47.95
N THR A 325 -19.63 47.23 -47.06
CA THR A 325 -19.50 48.69 -47.17
C THR A 325 -18.74 49.10 -48.44
N GLN A 326 -17.69 48.35 -48.80
CA GLN A 326 -16.95 48.57 -50.05
C GLN A 326 -17.80 48.27 -51.29
N LEU A 327 -18.59 47.20 -51.27
CA LEU A 327 -19.53 46.87 -52.34
C LEU A 327 -20.59 47.95 -52.52
N GLU A 328 -21.16 48.48 -51.43
CA GLU A 328 -22.10 49.60 -51.49
C GLU A 328 -21.46 50.86 -52.11
N LEU A 329 -20.21 51.16 -51.75
CA LEU A 329 -19.44 52.25 -52.36
C LEU A 329 -19.19 52.02 -53.86
N ILE A 330 -18.84 50.80 -54.26
CA ILE A 330 -18.65 50.43 -55.67
C ILE A 330 -19.98 50.53 -56.42
N GLU A 331 -21.09 50.08 -55.83
CA GLU A 331 -22.42 50.23 -56.44
C GLU A 331 -22.77 51.69 -56.68
N VAL A 332 -22.57 52.56 -55.69
CA VAL A 332 -22.84 54.00 -55.83
C VAL A 332 -21.97 54.60 -56.93
N LYS A 333 -20.67 54.28 -56.96
CA LYS A 333 -19.76 54.72 -58.04
C LYS A 333 -20.22 54.21 -59.40
N THR A 334 -20.60 52.93 -59.51
CA THR A 334 -21.07 52.31 -60.75
C THR A 334 -22.36 52.98 -61.23
N ARG A 335 -23.32 53.25 -60.34
CA ARG A 335 -24.55 54.00 -60.66
C ARG A 335 -24.23 55.40 -61.17
N SER A 336 -23.30 56.11 -60.53
CA SER A 336 -22.88 57.44 -60.97
C SER A 336 -22.19 57.42 -62.34
N ALA A 337 -21.32 56.43 -62.58
CA ALA A 337 -20.64 56.24 -63.86
C ALA A 337 -21.63 55.89 -64.97
N ASN A 338 -22.61 55.01 -64.70
CA ASN A 338 -23.67 54.67 -65.63
C ASN A 338 -24.53 55.89 -65.99
N LYS A 339 -24.87 56.74 -65.02
CA LYS A 339 -25.58 58.00 -65.28
C LYS A 339 -24.73 58.96 -66.14
N ASN A 340 -23.45 59.10 -65.83
CA ASN A 340 -22.55 59.91 -66.66
C ASN A 340 -22.45 59.35 -68.10
N CYS A 341 -22.37 58.03 -68.26
CA CYS A 341 -22.38 57.38 -69.57
C CYS A 341 -23.69 57.64 -70.32
N SER A 342 -24.86 57.57 -69.66
CA SER A 342 -26.13 57.90 -70.32
C SER A 342 -26.17 59.37 -70.74
N ASP A 343 -25.76 60.29 -69.87
CA ASP A 343 -25.72 61.72 -70.16
C ASP A 343 -24.78 62.05 -71.34
N ILE A 344 -23.62 61.39 -71.41
CA ILE A 344 -22.69 61.50 -72.54
C ILE A 344 -23.32 60.91 -73.81
N THR A 345 -23.98 59.77 -73.71
CA THR A 345 -24.66 59.13 -74.85
C THR A 345 -25.77 60.03 -75.41
N ASP A 346 -26.54 60.68 -74.53
CA ASP A 346 -27.59 61.61 -74.92
C ASP A 346 -27.02 62.90 -75.53
N LYS A 347 -25.91 63.42 -74.98
CA LYS A 347 -25.16 64.52 -75.62
C LYS A 347 -24.64 64.13 -77.00
N GLN A 348 -24.12 62.91 -77.15
CA GLN A 348 -23.62 62.40 -78.44
C GLN A 348 -24.76 62.30 -79.47
N LYS A 349 -25.93 61.77 -79.08
CA LYS A 349 -27.13 61.75 -79.93
C LYS A 349 -27.58 63.15 -80.33
N LYS A 350 -27.55 64.11 -79.40
CA LYS A 350 -27.90 65.51 -79.68
C LYS A 350 -26.95 66.14 -80.70
N LEU A 351 -25.63 65.97 -80.50
CA LEU A 351 -24.60 66.43 -81.44
C LEU A 351 -24.70 65.74 -82.80
N GLU A 352 -25.04 64.44 -82.87
CA GLU A 352 -25.34 63.77 -84.13
C GLU A 352 -26.56 64.35 -84.83
N GLY A 353 -27.60 64.69 -84.07
CA GLY A 353 -28.78 65.40 -84.57
C GLY A 353 -28.41 66.76 -85.16
N GLU A 354 -27.64 67.57 -84.42
CA GLU A 354 -27.13 68.87 -84.86
C GLU A 354 -26.25 68.73 -86.11
N LYS A 355 -25.35 67.75 -86.14
CA LYS A 355 -24.53 67.43 -87.33
C LYS A 355 -25.40 67.09 -88.54
N LYS A 356 -26.46 66.30 -88.37
CA LYS A 356 -27.41 65.98 -89.46
C LYS A 356 -28.16 67.23 -89.95
N VAL A 357 -28.54 68.14 -89.06
CA VAL A 357 -29.21 69.40 -89.43
C VAL A 357 -28.25 70.31 -90.20
N LEU A 358 -27.02 70.51 -89.70
CA LEU A 358 -25.98 71.26 -90.39
C LEU A 358 -25.65 70.65 -91.75
N PHE A 359 -25.59 69.32 -91.86
CA PHE A 359 -25.39 68.64 -93.14
C PHE A 359 -26.53 68.91 -94.13
N ARG A 360 -27.79 68.94 -93.66
CA ARG A 360 -28.94 69.31 -94.51
C ARG A 360 -28.89 70.78 -94.93
N GLN A 361 -28.47 71.68 -94.03
CA GLN A 361 -28.29 73.10 -94.36
C GLN A 361 -27.17 73.30 -95.38
N HIS A 362 -26.04 72.62 -95.19
CA HIS A 362 -24.94 72.61 -96.16
C HIS A 362 -25.40 72.10 -97.51
N LYS A 363 -26.16 70.99 -97.55
CA LYS A 363 -26.72 70.46 -98.80
C LYS A 363 -27.68 71.46 -99.48
N LYS A 364 -28.53 72.14 -98.71
CA LYS A 364 -29.41 73.20 -99.25
C LYS A 364 -28.60 74.38 -99.78
N LEU A 365 -27.55 74.79 -99.08
CA LEU A 365 -26.65 75.84 -99.54
C LEU A 365 -25.90 75.41 -100.79
N ASP A 366 -25.43 74.17 -100.88
CA ASP A 366 -24.82 73.61 -102.10
C ASP A 366 -25.83 73.57 -103.25
N GLU A 367 -27.09 73.20 -103.01
CA GLU A 367 -28.15 73.24 -104.03
C GLU A 367 -28.45 74.68 -104.48
N ILE A 368 -28.41 75.65 -103.56
CA ILE A 368 -28.53 77.08 -103.89
C ILE A 368 -27.31 77.52 -104.69
N VAL A 369 -26.10 77.22 -104.25
CA VAL A 369 -24.85 77.54 -104.97
C VAL A 369 -24.85 76.92 -106.36
N GLN A 370 -25.27 75.66 -106.52
CA GLN A 370 -25.41 75.02 -107.82
C GLN A 370 -26.47 75.71 -108.69
N LYS A 371 -27.62 76.10 -108.11
CA LYS A 371 -28.63 76.91 -108.84
C LYS A 371 -28.10 78.28 -109.22
N THR A 372 -27.37 78.95 -108.34
CA THR A 372 -26.76 80.26 -108.61
C THR A 372 -25.65 80.12 -109.65
N GLN A 373 -24.86 79.05 -109.62
CA GLN A 373 -23.86 78.74 -110.63
C GLN A 373 -24.51 78.42 -111.99
N LEU A 374 -25.65 77.72 -112.01
CA LEU A 374 -26.46 77.51 -113.21
C LEU A 374 -27.05 78.82 -113.74
N LEU A 375 -27.47 79.73 -112.86
CA LEU A 375 -27.95 81.07 -113.21
C LEU A 375 -26.81 81.95 -113.75
N ILE A 376 -25.63 81.91 -113.13
CA ILE A 376 -24.43 82.61 -113.60
C ILE A 376 -24.01 82.05 -114.97
N ASN A 377 -24.04 80.73 -115.17
CA ASN A 377 -23.75 80.10 -116.46
C ASN A 377 -24.83 80.35 -117.54
N GLN A 378 -26.00 80.91 -117.19
CA GLN A 378 -27.02 81.36 -118.15
C GLN A 378 -26.79 82.80 -118.64
N TYR A 379 -25.86 83.53 -118.03
CA TYR A 379 -25.47 84.87 -118.46
C TYR A 379 -24.00 84.83 -118.89
N ASP A 380 -23.79 84.97 -120.19
CA ASP A 380 -22.46 85.01 -120.80
C ASP A 380 -21.67 86.20 -120.22
N GLU A 381 -20.36 86.04 -120.04
CA GLU A 381 -19.44 87.02 -119.41
C GLU A 381 -19.29 88.33 -120.23
N SER A 382 -20.19 88.59 -121.18
CA SER A 382 -20.17 89.74 -122.09
C SER A 382 -21.26 90.79 -121.85
N ASP A 383 -22.19 90.63 -120.90
CA ASP A 383 -23.29 91.59 -120.69
C ASP A 383 -23.20 92.40 -119.39
N THR A 384 -23.01 93.72 -119.52
CA THR A 384 -22.93 94.68 -118.41
C THR A 384 -24.27 94.93 -117.71
N ILE A 385 -24.23 95.12 -116.38
CA ILE A 385 -25.39 95.26 -115.46
C ILE A 385 -26.43 96.31 -115.92
N GLU A 386 -26.03 97.36 -116.62
CA GLU A 386 -26.96 98.38 -117.15
C GLU A 386 -27.85 97.87 -118.30
N SER A 387 -27.41 96.86 -119.06
CA SER A 387 -28.18 96.23 -120.15
C SER A 387 -29.29 95.31 -119.61
N ILE A 388 -29.01 94.60 -118.50
CA ILE A 388 -29.95 93.70 -117.83
C ILE A 388 -31.12 94.47 -117.17
N ILE A 389 -30.86 95.67 -116.66
CA ILE A 389 -31.89 96.53 -116.04
C ILE A 389 -32.81 97.17 -117.10
N SER A 390 -32.31 97.39 -118.33
CA SER A 390 -33.11 97.87 -119.46
C SER A 390 -34.07 96.80 -119.99
N GLY A 391 -33.61 95.55 -120.16
CA GLY A 391 -34.48 94.44 -120.60
C GLY A 391 -35.59 94.07 -119.60
N HIS A 392 -35.35 94.27 -118.30
CA HIS A 392 -36.36 93.98 -117.27
C HIS A 392 -37.47 95.03 -117.18
N ARG A 393 -37.26 96.26 -117.68
CA ARG A 393 -38.34 97.27 -117.80
C ARG A 393 -39.28 96.99 -118.97
N ASP A 394 -38.78 96.41 -120.05
CA ASP A 394 -39.59 96.06 -121.21
C ASP A 394 -40.35 94.73 -121.01
N HIS A 395 -39.86 93.83 -120.16
CA HIS A 395 -40.59 92.61 -119.81
C HIS A 395 -41.73 92.83 -118.79
N GLN A 396 -41.68 93.90 -117.97
CA GLN A 396 -42.75 94.27 -117.04
C GLN A 396 -43.88 95.11 -117.68
N SER A 397 -43.67 95.68 -118.86
CA SER A 397 -44.73 96.35 -119.64
C SER A 397 -45.59 95.37 -120.45
N ASP A 398 -45.06 94.19 -120.78
CA ASP A 398 -45.80 93.12 -121.48
C ASP A 398 -46.59 92.17 -120.55
N GLU A 399 -46.22 92.03 -119.27
CA GLU A 399 -47.02 91.28 -118.28
C GLU A 399 -48.32 91.99 -117.82
N LYS A 400 -48.54 93.25 -118.23
CA LYS A 400 -49.82 93.96 -118.02
C LYS A 400 -50.84 93.80 -119.16
N LYS A 401 -50.52 93.07 -120.22
CA LYS A 401 -51.42 92.90 -121.38
C LYS A 401 -52.03 91.51 -121.58
N ASN A 402 -51.69 90.50 -120.75
CA ASN A 402 -52.24 89.14 -120.89
C ASN A 402 -52.54 88.45 -119.54
N SER A 403 -53.42 89.04 -118.73
CA SER A 403 -54.30 88.26 -117.83
C SER A 403 -55.62 89.00 -117.55
N HIS A 404 -56.48 88.98 -118.56
CA HIS A 404 -57.88 88.61 -118.37
C HIS A 404 -58.02 87.13 -118.73
#